data_AF-A0A086ZRF5-F1
#
_entry.id   AF-A0A086ZRF5-F1
#
_cell.length_a   1.000
_cell.length_b   1.000
_cell.length_c   1.000
_cell.angle_alpha   90.00
_cell.angle_beta   90.00
_cell.angle_gamma   90.00
#
_symmetry.space_group_name_H-M   'P 1'
#
loop_
_entity.id
_entity.type
_entity.pdbx_description
1 polymer ?
#
loop_
_entity_poly.entity_id
_entity_poly.type
_entity_poly.pdbx_seq_one_letter_code
_entity_poly.pdbx_strand_id
1 'polypeptide(L)' 'MNHITMHGTLTVNGRTVIVHIGDHEATATVDGTPFNVCNVWQLYQLLRLLV' A
#
# COMPACT_ATOMS: atom_id res chain seq x y z
N MET A 1 -2.72 -18.99 -16.14
CA MET A 1 -2.97 -17.58 -15.79
C MET A 1 -1.75 -17.09 -15.04
N ASN A 2 -1.08 -16.06 -15.56
CA ASN A 2 0.02 -15.41 -14.83
C ASN A 2 -0.63 -14.35 -13.93
N HIS A 3 -0.36 -14.40 -12.63
CA HIS A 3 -0.83 -13.42 -11.65
C HIS A 3 0.37 -12.55 -11.26
N ILE A 4 0.22 -11.24 -11.28
CA ILE A 4 1.31 -10.32 -10.92
C ILE A 4 1.04 -9.83 -9.50
N THR A 5 1.88 -10.26 -8.56
CA THR A 5 1.93 -9.66 -7.22
C THR A 5 3.07 -8.65 -7.16
N MET A 6 2.78 -7.47 -6.59
CA MET A 6 3.76 -6.47 -6.24
C MET A 6 3.77 -6.29 -4.73
N HIS A 7 4.94 -6.46 -4.14
CA HIS A 7 5.18 -6.21 -2.73
C HIS A 7 6.27 -5.15 -2.59
N GLY A 8 6.00 -4.09 -1.83
CA GLY A 8 6.92 -2.96 -1.68
C GLY A 8 6.85 -2.36 -0.28
N THR A 9 8.00 -1.88 0.19
CA THR A 9 8.11 -1.15 1.46
C THR A 9 8.54 0.28 1.16
N LEU A 10 7.82 1.26 1.72
CA LEU A 10 8.16 2.66 1.67
C LEU A 10 8.35 3.20 3.09
N THR A 11 9.33 4.08 3.27
CA THR A 11 9.42 4.93 4.46
C THR A 11 8.92 6.31 4.10
N VAL A 12 7.81 6.75 4.70
CA VAL A 12 7.21 8.06 4.45
C VAL A 12 7.13 8.81 5.77
N ASN A 13 7.83 9.94 5.86
CA ASN A 13 7.85 10.78 7.07
C ASN A 13 8.18 9.99 8.36
N GLY A 14 9.15 9.07 8.27
CA GLY A 14 9.54 8.20 9.39
C GLY A 14 8.60 7.02 9.67
N ARG A 15 7.47 6.91 8.95
CA ARG A 15 6.51 5.80 9.06
C ARG A 15 6.81 4.71 8.06
N THR A 16 6.63 3.46 8.46
CA THR A 16 6.84 2.30 7.59
C THR A 16 5.53 1.93 6.92
N VAL A 17 5.50 1.96 5.59
CA VAL A 17 4.35 1.58 4.77
C VAL A 17 4.70 0.32 3.98
N ILE A 18 3.98 -0.77 4.21
CA ILE A 18 4.12 -2.02 3.47
C ILE A 18 2.93 -2.10 2.52
N VAL A 19 3.18 -2.25 1.23
CA VAL A 19 2.14 -2.31 0.19
C VAL A 19 2.18 -3.68 -0.46
N HIS A 20 1.01 -4.28 -0.60
CA HIS A 20 0.80 -5.51 -1.36
C HIS A 20 -0.30 -5.27 -2.39
N ILE A 21 0.01 -5.45 -3.68
CA ILE A 21 -0.92 -5.32 -4.80
C ILE A 21 -0.96 -6.67 -5.53
N GLY A 22 -2.13 -7.27 -5.64
CA GLY A 22 -2.43 -8.43 -6.47
C GLY A 22 -3.47 -8.11 -7.54
N ASP A 23 -3.93 -9.13 -8.27
CA ASP A 23 -4.79 -8.95 -9.45
C ASP A 23 -6.15 -8.31 -9.12
N HIS A 24 -6.65 -8.43 -7.88
CA HIS A 24 -7.96 -7.89 -7.45
C HIS A 24 -7.95 -7.20 -6.09
N GLU A 25 -6.82 -7.20 -5.40
CA GLU A 25 -6.72 -6.69 -4.03
C GLU A 25 -5.44 -5.89 -3.88
N ALA A 26 -5.55 -4.72 -3.26
CA ALA A 26 -4.40 -3.99 -2.80
C ALA A 26 -4.59 -3.60 -1.33
N THR A 27 -3.54 -3.82 -0.56
CA THR A 27 -3.51 -3.60 0.88
C THR A 27 -2.26 -2.82 1.22
N ALA A 28 -2.39 -1.91 2.19
CA ALA A 28 -1.29 -1.11 2.69
C ALA A 28 -1.28 -1.18 4.21
N THR A 29 -0.14 -1.45 4.81
CA THR A 29 0.02 -1.48 6.26
C THR A 29 0.94 -0.33 6.65
N VAL A 30 0.42 0.64 7.41
CA VAL A 30 1.18 1.80 7.90
C VAL A 30 1.46 1.59 9.39
N ASP A 31 2.74 1.50 9.78
CA ASP A 31 3.19 1.29 11.16
C ASP A 31 2.46 0.12 11.87
N GLY A 32 2.18 -0.95 11.13
CA GLY A 32 1.45 -2.13 11.62
C GLY A 32 -0.08 -2.02 11.54
N THR A 33 -0.63 -0.87 11.12
CA THR A 33 -2.08 -0.67 10.91
C THR A 33 -2.46 -0.98 9.46
N PRO A 34 -3.28 -2.00 9.18
CA PRO A 34 -3.70 -2.34 7.83
C PRO A 34 -4.79 -1.39 7.28
N PHE A 35 -4.69 -1.10 6.00
CA PHE A 35 -5.62 -0.31 5.19
C PHE A 35 -5.94 -1.09 3.91
N ASN A 36 -7.22 -1.15 3.58
CA ASN A 36 -7.66 -1.67 2.29
C ASN A 36 -7.57 -0.54 1.27
N VAL A 37 -6.75 -0.73 0.23
CA VAL A 37 -6.53 0.23 -0.86
C VAL A 37 -6.88 -0.47 -2.16
N CYS A 38 -8.12 -0.37 -2.61
CA CYS A 38 -8.62 -1.05 -3.81
C CYS A 38 -7.95 -0.59 -5.12
N ASN A 39 -7.12 0.47 -5.12
CA ASN A 39 -6.35 0.93 -6.27
C ASN A 39 -5.16 1.82 -5.87
N VAL A 40 -4.27 2.09 -6.85
CA VAL A 40 -3.09 2.94 -6.69
C VAL A 40 -3.44 4.38 -6.29
N TRP A 41 -4.61 4.88 -6.71
CA TRP A 41 -5.06 6.22 -6.33
C TRP A 41 -5.37 6.32 -4.83
N GLN A 42 -6.06 5.34 -4.25
CA GLN A 42 -6.31 5.28 -2.80
C GLN A 42 -5.01 5.13 -2.02
N LEU A 43 -4.05 4.35 -2.54
CA LEU A 43 -2.71 4.30 -1.98
C LEU A 43 -2.04 5.69 -2.00
N TYR A 44 -2.10 6.41 -3.11
CA TYR A 44 -1.57 7.76 -3.20
C TYR A 44 -2.24 8.73 -2.20
N GLN A 45 -3.57 8.64 -2.04
CA GLN A 45 -4.29 9.43 -1.03
C GLN A 45 -3.84 9.10 0.40
N LEU A 46 -3.65 7.81 0.71
CA LEU A 46 -3.14 7.37 2.01
C LEU A 46 -1.74 7.94 2.27
N LEU A 47 -0.83 7.84 1.30
CA LEU A 47 0.52 8.39 1.42
C LEU A 47 0.51 9.91 1.62
N ARG A 48 -0.43 10.61 0.99
CA ARG A 48 -0.61 12.06 1.16
C ARG A 48 -1.06 12.46 2.57
N LEU A 49 -1.71 11.57 3.32
CA LEU A 49 -2.06 11.82 4.73
C LEU A 49 -0.87 11.61 5.68
N LEU A 50 0.21 11.00 5.21
CA LEU A 50 1.41 10.70 6.01
C LEU A 50 2.50 11.78 5.89
N VAL A 51 2.38 12.69 4.92
CA VAL A 51 3.29 13.84 4.73
C VAL A 51 2.82 15.08 5.49
#